data_AF-A0A9W8XAZ2-F1
#
_entry.id   AF-A0A9W8XAZ2-F1
#
_cell.length_a   1.000
_cell.length_b   1.000
_cell.length_c   1.000
_cell.angle_alpha   90.00
_cell.angle_beta   90.00
_cell.angle_gamma   90.00
#
_symmetry.space_group_name_H-M   'P 1'
#
loop_
_entity.id
_entity.type
_entity.pdbx_description
1 polymer ?
#
loop_
_entity_poly.entity_id
_entity_poly.type
_entity_poly.pdbx_seq_one_letter_code
_entity_poly.pdbx_strand_id
1 'polypeptide(L)'
;MKMGEAKARQKSKAEREAEAEAVREASLATALPETNKGFKMMAKFGFKQGDTLGKAENARKEPIQVNVKEDRSGIGLESEKKRKLREAWDEAARVAKRSKEEEGDYLEDRKQQQKEKKMERDLDSAQRTAERLFEKEAEEMAGPSSEEKPLKDINVLWRIRARRRVEKEHDRRQRRELENSLASRLPTLAQDQEEDTDTKIAAGRDVAPFYTSLENDLEDEDPELAEFEALPVAERLQKLLVFLREQYKYCLYCGYQYPDANMEGCPGITEEDHD
;
A
#
# COMPACT_ATOMS: atom_id res chain seq x y z
N MET A 1 33.63 49.83 -15.51
CA MET A 1 32.92 49.63 -16.79
C MET A 1 31.42 49.32 -16.65
N LYS A 2 30.94 48.66 -15.58
CA LYS A 2 29.51 48.30 -15.42
C LYS A 2 28.48 49.45 -15.27
N MET A 3 28.91 50.68 -14.99
CA MET A 3 28.01 51.86 -14.86
C MET A 3 27.56 52.45 -16.21
N GLY A 4 28.28 52.15 -17.30
CA GLY A 4 27.92 52.62 -18.65
C GLY A 4 26.86 51.74 -19.31
N GLU A 5 26.98 50.42 -19.16
CA GLU A 5 26.03 49.44 -19.73
C GLU A 5 24.62 49.55 -19.12
N ALA A 6 24.52 49.89 -17.82
CA ALA A 6 23.22 50.09 -17.16
C ALA A 6 22.45 51.32 -17.69
N LYS A 7 23.15 52.31 -18.26
CA LYS A 7 22.53 53.52 -18.86
C LYS A 7 22.21 53.35 -20.36
N ALA A 8 22.82 52.36 -21.02
CA ALA A 8 22.63 52.10 -22.45
C ALA A 8 21.43 51.18 -22.75
N ARG A 9 20.97 50.40 -21.76
CA ARG A 9 19.77 49.56 -21.90
C ARG A 9 18.51 50.43 -21.83
N GLN A 10 17.75 50.50 -22.93
CA GLN A 10 16.42 51.10 -22.89
C GLN A 10 15.50 50.24 -22.03
N LYS A 11 14.88 50.86 -21.02
CA LYS A 11 13.91 50.17 -20.15
C LYS A 11 12.72 49.73 -20.98
N SER A 12 12.23 48.52 -20.71
CA SER A 12 11.00 48.03 -21.34
C SER A 12 9.80 48.88 -20.93
N LYS A 13 8.71 48.82 -21.70
CA LYS A 13 7.47 49.56 -21.38
C LYS A 13 6.96 49.23 -19.97
N ALA A 14 6.97 47.96 -19.60
CA ALA A 14 6.54 47.48 -18.28
C ALA A 14 7.43 47.98 -17.14
N GLU A 15 8.76 47.96 -17.31
CA GLU A 15 9.69 48.50 -16.30
C GLU A 15 9.52 50.02 -16.11
N ARG A 16 9.22 50.76 -17.19
CA ARG A 16 8.98 52.20 -17.12
C ARG A 16 7.65 52.54 -16.45
N GLU A 17 6.61 51.72 -16.66
CA GLU A 17 5.31 51.86 -15.99
C GLU A 17 5.43 51.58 -14.49
N ALA A 18 6.09 50.49 -14.10
CA ALA A 18 6.34 50.15 -12.69
C ALA A 18 7.18 51.21 -11.95
N GLU A 19 8.20 51.77 -12.60
CA GLU A 19 8.97 52.89 -12.04
C GLU A 19 8.14 54.17 -11.90
N ALA A 20 7.25 54.45 -12.87
CA ALA A 20 6.35 55.59 -12.79
C ALA A 20 5.31 55.42 -11.68
N GLU A 21 4.82 54.20 -11.45
CA GLU A 21 3.93 53.86 -10.34
C GLU A 21 4.64 54.00 -8.99
N ALA A 22 5.84 53.45 -8.83
CA ALA A 22 6.64 53.61 -7.61
C ALA A 22 6.94 55.09 -7.31
N VAL A 23 7.24 55.90 -8.33
CA VAL A 23 7.44 57.35 -8.18
C VAL A 23 6.13 58.07 -7.82
N ARG A 24 5.00 57.65 -8.40
CA ARG A 24 3.68 58.16 -8.04
C ARG A 24 3.32 57.82 -6.59
N GLU A 25 3.55 56.60 -6.13
CA GLU A 25 3.27 56.20 -4.75
C GLU A 25 4.18 56.93 -3.76
N ALA A 26 5.48 57.01 -4.05
CA ALA A 26 6.43 57.75 -3.22
C ALA A 26 6.12 59.25 -3.16
N SER A 27 5.70 59.86 -4.28
CA SER A 27 5.28 61.27 -4.30
C SER A 27 3.94 61.50 -3.61
N LEU A 28 3.01 60.53 -3.63
CA LEU A 28 1.76 60.60 -2.85
C LEU A 28 2.00 60.43 -1.35
N ALA A 29 3.00 59.63 -0.96
CA ALA A 29 3.36 59.41 0.44
C ALA A 29 4.16 60.58 1.05
N THR A 30 4.84 61.38 0.23
CA THR A 30 5.70 62.48 0.72
C THR A 30 4.94 63.80 0.75
N ALA A 31 4.94 64.48 1.89
CA ALA A 31 4.35 65.82 2.02
C ALA A 31 5.08 66.85 1.13
N LEU A 32 4.34 67.84 0.62
CA LEU A 32 4.92 68.90 -0.22
C LEU A 32 5.99 69.70 0.55
N PRO A 33 7.20 69.88 -0.01
CA PRO A 33 8.26 70.64 0.65
C PRO A 33 7.99 72.16 0.60
N GLU A 34 8.51 72.90 1.56
CA GLU A 34 8.32 74.37 1.68
C GLU A 34 8.90 75.17 0.50
N THR A 35 9.83 74.55 -0.24
CA THR A 35 10.42 75.12 -1.46
C THR A 35 9.43 75.17 -2.62
N ASN A 36 8.37 74.35 -2.59
CA ASN A 36 7.37 74.27 -3.65
C ASN A 36 6.53 75.55 -3.71
N LYS A 37 6.37 76.12 -4.90
CA LYS A 37 5.54 77.31 -5.15
C LYS A 37 4.10 77.12 -4.65
N GLY A 38 3.55 75.92 -4.78
CA GLY A 38 2.22 75.58 -4.29
C GLY A 38 2.11 75.71 -2.77
N PHE A 39 3.09 75.18 -2.03
CA PHE A 39 3.13 75.34 -0.57
C PHE A 39 3.27 76.81 -0.17
N LYS A 40 4.13 77.59 -0.85
CA LYS A 40 4.28 79.02 -0.59
C LYS A 40 3.00 79.83 -0.85
N MET A 41 2.21 79.46 -1.86
CA MET A 41 0.90 80.08 -2.08
C MET A 41 -0.09 79.69 -0.98
N MET A 42 -0.19 78.40 -0.64
CA MET A 42 -1.07 77.94 0.44
C MET A 42 -0.73 78.59 1.79
N ALA A 43 0.56 78.69 2.11
CA ALA A 43 1.04 79.34 3.33
C ALA A 43 0.64 80.83 3.41
N LYS A 44 0.67 81.56 2.28
CA LYS A 44 0.18 82.94 2.22
C LYS A 44 -1.33 83.07 2.45
N PHE A 45 -2.10 82.03 2.15
CA PHE A 45 -3.53 81.95 2.43
C PHE A 45 -3.87 81.36 3.80
N GLY A 46 -2.86 81.16 4.67
CA GLY A 46 -3.05 80.74 6.06
C GLY A 46 -2.88 79.25 6.33
N PHE A 47 -2.48 78.44 5.35
CA PHE A 47 -2.18 77.02 5.56
C PHE A 47 -0.84 76.82 6.26
N LYS A 48 -0.82 76.07 7.37
CA LYS A 48 0.40 75.65 8.08
C LYS A 48 0.69 74.18 7.78
N GLN A 49 1.97 73.79 7.74
CA GLN A 49 2.34 72.39 7.49
C GLN A 49 1.75 71.49 8.59
N GLY A 50 0.94 70.51 8.20
CA GLY A 50 0.25 69.60 9.12
C GLY A 50 -1.16 70.06 9.56
N ASP A 51 -1.61 71.22 9.10
CA ASP A 51 -2.96 71.71 9.33
C ASP A 51 -3.95 71.15 8.30
N THR A 52 -5.23 71.06 8.65
CA THR A 52 -6.27 70.60 7.73
C THR A 52 -6.90 71.78 7.00
N LEU A 53 -7.32 71.57 5.75
CA LEU A 53 -8.04 72.59 5.01
C LEU A 53 -9.52 72.62 5.43
N GLY A 54 -10.04 73.82 5.72
CA GLY A 54 -11.46 74.05 6.04
C GLY A 54 -11.75 74.34 7.52
N LYS A 55 -13.01 74.67 7.84
CA LYS A 55 -13.43 75.07 9.21
C LYS A 55 -13.67 73.87 10.15
N ALA A 56 -13.76 72.66 9.61
CA ALA A 56 -14.09 71.45 10.37
C ALA A 56 -12.82 70.79 10.94
N GLU A 57 -12.83 70.49 12.24
CA GLU A 57 -11.68 69.88 12.95
C GLU A 57 -11.38 68.43 12.50
N ASN A 58 -12.36 67.75 11.88
CA ASN A 58 -12.24 66.35 11.42
C ASN A 58 -11.90 66.22 9.92
N ALA A 59 -11.31 67.24 9.31
CA ALA A 59 -10.92 67.20 7.90
C ALA A 59 -9.74 66.22 7.67
N ARG A 60 -9.72 65.58 6.50
CA ARG A 60 -8.68 64.59 6.15
C ARG A 60 -7.35 65.29 5.94
N LYS A 61 -6.31 64.77 6.58
CA LYS A 61 -4.90 65.23 6.44
C LYS A 61 -4.19 64.61 5.24
N GLU A 62 -4.68 63.45 4.79
CA GLU A 62 -4.09 62.68 3.71
C GLU A 62 -5.01 62.63 2.49
N PRO A 63 -4.44 62.69 1.27
CA PRO A 63 -5.21 62.47 0.04
C PRO A 63 -5.94 61.13 0.04
N ILE A 64 -7.09 61.08 -0.64
CA ILE A 64 -7.86 59.83 -0.80
C ILE A 64 -7.04 58.84 -1.62
N GLN A 65 -6.81 57.65 -1.08
CA GLN A 65 -6.16 56.55 -1.80
C GLN A 65 -7.08 56.05 -2.93
N VAL A 66 -6.55 56.06 -4.15
CA VAL A 66 -7.24 55.53 -5.34
C VAL A 66 -6.62 54.19 -5.70
N ASN A 67 -7.35 53.10 -5.44
CA ASN A 67 -6.96 51.76 -5.90
C ASN A 67 -7.35 51.62 -7.38
N VAL A 68 -6.39 51.79 -8.27
CA VAL A 68 -6.59 51.56 -9.71
C VAL A 68 -6.64 50.05 -9.91
N LYS A 69 -7.78 49.52 -10.34
CA LYS A 69 -7.88 48.12 -10.73
C LYS A 69 -7.20 47.93 -12.08
N GLU A 70 -6.16 47.13 -12.11
CA GLU A 70 -5.45 46.74 -13.33
C GLU A 70 -6.21 45.63 -14.09
N ASP A 71 -7.05 44.88 -13.36
CA ASP A 71 -7.83 43.79 -13.93
C ASP A 71 -9.15 44.24 -14.55
N ARG A 72 -9.51 43.62 -15.68
CA ARG A 72 -10.86 43.68 -16.27
C ARG A 72 -11.88 42.80 -15.52
N SER A 73 -11.53 42.32 -14.34
CA SER A 73 -12.37 41.43 -13.54
C SER A 73 -13.51 42.20 -12.87
N GLY A 74 -14.68 41.56 -12.76
CA GLY A 74 -15.84 42.15 -12.09
C GLY A 74 -15.54 42.51 -10.62
N ILE A 75 -16.17 43.58 -10.13
CA ILE A 75 -16.07 43.99 -8.73
C ILE A 75 -16.70 42.88 -7.87
N GLY A 76 -15.91 42.24 -6.98
CA GLY A 76 -16.37 41.15 -6.09
C GLY A 76 -15.83 39.75 -6.41
N LEU A 77 -15.17 39.54 -7.55
CA LEU A 77 -14.64 38.23 -7.95
C LEU A 77 -13.39 37.81 -7.14
N GLU A 78 -12.63 38.79 -6.64
CA GLU A 78 -11.48 38.57 -5.76
C GLU A 78 -11.86 38.00 -4.38
N SER A 79 -12.98 38.45 -3.80
CA SER A 79 -13.47 37.90 -2.53
C SER A 79 -13.93 36.46 -2.67
N GLU A 80 -14.59 36.12 -3.78
CA GLU A 80 -15.02 34.74 -4.03
C GLU A 80 -13.84 33.82 -4.35
N LYS A 81 -12.86 34.28 -5.12
CA LYS A 81 -11.61 33.54 -5.36
C LYS A 81 -10.86 33.27 -4.05
N LYS A 82 -10.76 34.27 -3.17
CA LYS A 82 -10.14 34.11 -1.83
C LYS A 82 -10.90 33.12 -0.96
N ARG A 83 -12.24 33.09 -1.02
CA ARG A 83 -13.07 32.10 -0.32
C ARG A 83 -12.81 30.68 -0.83
N LYS A 84 -12.87 30.47 -2.15
CA LYS A 84 -12.62 29.17 -2.78
C LYS A 84 -11.23 28.61 -2.49
N LEU A 85 -10.22 29.48 -2.48
CA LEU A 85 -8.87 29.06 -2.11
C LEU A 85 -8.83 28.55 -0.67
N ARG A 86 -9.41 29.30 0.29
CA ARG A 86 -9.45 28.86 1.70
C ARG A 86 -10.19 27.53 1.87
N GLU A 87 -11.33 27.37 1.22
CA GLU A 87 -12.10 26.11 1.21
C GLU A 87 -11.26 24.94 0.68
N ALA A 88 -10.50 25.14 -0.41
CA ALA A 88 -9.60 24.12 -0.96
C ALA A 88 -8.42 23.80 -0.04
N TRP A 89 -7.86 24.78 0.66
CA TRP A 89 -6.82 24.58 1.66
C TRP A 89 -7.33 23.76 2.87
N ASP A 90 -8.53 24.07 3.35
CA ASP A 90 -9.17 23.34 4.45
C ASP A 90 -9.53 21.89 4.05
N GLU A 91 -9.98 21.68 2.81
CA GLU A 91 -10.28 20.35 2.27
C GLU A 91 -8.99 19.52 2.11
N ALA A 92 -7.92 20.11 1.57
CA ALA A 92 -6.61 19.45 1.50
C ALA A 92 -6.08 19.08 2.90
N ALA A 93 -6.25 19.95 3.89
CA ALA A 93 -5.85 19.67 5.26
C ALA A 93 -6.68 18.53 5.90
N ARG A 94 -7.98 18.43 5.57
CA ARG A 94 -8.84 17.32 6.03
C ARG A 94 -8.45 15.99 5.38
N VAL A 95 -8.18 15.98 4.07
CA VAL A 95 -7.71 14.79 3.36
C VAL A 95 -6.36 14.32 3.92
N ALA A 96 -5.43 15.23 4.18
CA ALA A 96 -4.13 14.91 4.77
C ALA A 96 -4.21 14.40 6.23
N LYS A 97 -5.28 14.71 6.97
CA LYS A 97 -5.54 14.12 8.29
C LYS A 97 -6.11 12.71 8.16
N ARG A 98 -7.08 12.51 7.27
CA ARG A 98 -7.65 11.18 6.99
C ARG A 98 -6.58 10.21 6.47
N SER A 99 -5.73 10.64 5.56
CA SER A 99 -4.65 9.79 5.05
C SER A 99 -3.66 9.37 6.15
N LYS A 100 -3.40 10.23 7.15
CA LYS A 100 -2.54 9.89 8.29
C LYS A 100 -3.21 8.92 9.27
N GLU A 101 -4.52 9.01 9.43
CA GLU A 101 -5.31 8.03 10.20
C GLU A 101 -5.30 6.68 9.49
N GLU A 102 -5.56 6.66 8.18
CA GLU A 102 -5.49 5.46 7.32
C GLU A 102 -4.07 4.84 7.28
N GLU A 103 -3.01 5.66 7.31
CA GLU A 103 -1.63 5.18 7.42
C GLU A 103 -1.36 4.47 8.75
N GLY A 104 -1.99 4.91 9.85
CA GLY A 104 -1.93 4.24 11.15
C GLY A 104 -2.54 2.85 11.11
N ASP A 105 -3.74 2.75 10.53
CA ASP A 105 -4.46 1.48 10.34
C ASP A 105 -3.66 0.52 9.44
N TYR A 106 -3.03 1.05 8.36
CA TYR A 106 -2.19 0.25 7.47
C TYR A 106 -0.95 -0.37 8.15
N LEU A 107 -0.32 0.34 9.09
CA LEU A 107 0.83 -0.18 9.84
C LEU A 107 0.43 -1.32 10.78
N GLU A 108 -0.73 -1.19 11.43
CA GLU A 108 -1.27 -2.22 12.31
C GLU A 108 -1.69 -3.47 11.54
N ASP A 109 -2.40 -3.30 10.43
CA ASP A 109 -2.78 -4.39 9.52
C ASP A 109 -1.55 -5.14 9.01
N ARG A 110 -0.51 -4.41 8.61
CA ARG A 110 0.74 -5.02 8.15
C ARG A 110 1.43 -5.81 9.26
N LYS A 111 1.39 -5.32 10.50
CA LYS A 111 1.95 -6.03 11.67
C LYS A 111 1.16 -7.30 11.95
N GLN A 112 -0.17 -7.26 11.88
CA GLN A 112 -1.03 -8.44 12.04
C GLN A 112 -0.77 -9.48 10.94
N GLN A 113 -0.73 -9.06 9.67
CA GLN A 113 -0.40 -9.96 8.56
C GLN A 113 0.99 -10.61 8.69
N GLN A 114 1.97 -9.87 9.21
CA GLN A 114 3.31 -10.42 9.48
C GLN A 114 3.29 -11.46 10.60
N LYS A 115 2.53 -11.20 11.68
CA LYS A 115 2.34 -12.17 12.76
C LYS A 115 1.65 -13.43 12.25
N GLU A 116 0.56 -13.31 11.49
CA GLU A 116 -0.13 -14.47 10.90
C GLU A 116 0.77 -15.29 9.99
N LYS A 117 1.51 -14.65 9.08
CA LYS A 117 2.50 -15.33 8.22
C LYS A 117 3.60 -16.03 8.99
N LYS A 118 4.00 -15.49 10.15
CA LYS A 118 4.98 -16.13 11.03
C LYS A 118 4.37 -17.38 11.66
N MET A 119 3.15 -17.29 12.20
CA MET A 119 2.41 -18.42 12.76
C MET A 119 2.16 -19.53 11.71
N GLU A 120 1.90 -19.17 10.45
CA GLU A 120 1.78 -20.14 9.35
C GLU A 120 3.09 -20.87 9.06
N ARG A 121 4.23 -20.17 9.10
CA ARG A 121 5.56 -20.78 8.92
C ARG A 121 5.89 -21.71 10.08
N ASP A 122 5.58 -21.31 11.30
CA ASP A 122 5.76 -22.12 12.49
C ASP A 122 4.88 -23.36 12.43
N LEU A 123 3.64 -23.23 11.96
CA LEU A 123 2.73 -24.36 11.75
C LEU A 123 3.29 -25.34 10.71
N ASP A 124 3.77 -24.86 9.57
CA ASP A 124 4.40 -25.71 8.55
C ASP A 124 5.69 -26.38 9.09
N SER A 125 6.46 -25.66 9.91
CA SER A 125 7.64 -26.20 10.61
C SER A 125 7.25 -27.29 11.62
N ALA A 126 6.23 -27.06 12.45
CA ALA A 126 5.70 -28.01 13.41
C ALA A 126 5.15 -29.28 12.73
N GLN A 127 4.45 -29.12 11.61
CA GLN A 127 3.96 -30.26 10.83
C GLN A 127 5.11 -31.07 10.25
N ARG A 128 6.17 -30.42 9.75
CA ARG A 128 7.39 -31.10 9.27
C ARG A 128 8.08 -31.89 10.37
N THR A 129 8.21 -31.30 11.56
CA THR A 129 8.89 -31.98 12.67
C THR A 129 8.04 -33.14 13.18
N ALA A 130 6.72 -32.97 13.29
CA ALA A 130 5.80 -34.04 13.69
C ALA A 130 5.87 -35.22 12.72
N GLU A 131 5.79 -34.97 11.41
CA GLU A 131 5.91 -36.02 10.39
C GLU A 131 7.28 -36.72 10.47
N ARG A 132 8.38 -35.97 10.56
CA ARG A 132 9.73 -36.55 10.68
C ARG A 132 9.89 -37.42 11.93
N LEU A 133 9.31 -37.01 13.06
CA LEU A 133 9.39 -37.77 14.31
C LEU A 133 8.50 -39.01 14.23
N PHE A 134 7.33 -38.91 13.62
CA PHE A 134 6.45 -40.04 13.35
C PHE A 134 7.06 -41.05 12.40
N GLU A 135 7.72 -40.60 11.32
CA GLU A 135 8.47 -41.47 10.40
C GLU A 135 9.59 -42.21 11.13
N LYS A 136 10.36 -41.51 11.98
CA LYS A 136 11.41 -42.14 12.81
C LYS A 136 10.86 -43.20 13.76
N GLU A 137 9.77 -42.90 14.47
CA GLU A 137 9.11 -43.89 15.34
C GLU A 137 8.56 -45.07 14.53
N ALA A 138 8.01 -44.81 13.34
CA ALA A 138 7.52 -45.85 12.45
C ALA A 138 8.66 -46.73 11.91
N GLU A 139 9.81 -46.15 11.57
CA GLU A 139 11.02 -46.88 11.18
C GLU A 139 11.54 -47.76 12.33
N GLU A 140 11.59 -47.21 13.55
CA GLU A 140 12.00 -47.94 14.76
C GLU A 140 11.04 -49.08 15.12
N MET A 141 9.74 -48.90 14.92
CA MET A 141 8.71 -49.87 15.31
C MET A 141 8.35 -50.89 14.21
N ALA A 142 8.38 -50.52 12.93
CA ALA A 142 7.86 -51.33 11.83
C ALA A 142 8.91 -51.70 10.75
N GLY A 143 10.14 -51.20 10.85
CA GLY A 143 11.15 -51.36 9.79
C GLY A 143 10.76 -50.61 8.50
N PRO A 144 11.58 -50.67 7.42
CA PRO A 144 11.30 -49.94 6.19
C PRO A 144 10.14 -50.58 5.40
N SER A 145 8.89 -50.28 5.78
CA SER A 145 7.70 -50.66 5.01
C SER A 145 7.42 -49.59 3.94
N SER A 146 7.55 -49.96 2.66
CA SER A 146 7.41 -49.07 1.51
C SER A 146 5.98 -49.06 0.91
N GLU A 147 4.95 -49.00 1.74
CA GLU A 147 3.57 -48.91 1.26
C GLU A 147 3.01 -47.51 1.59
N GLU A 148 2.51 -46.82 0.56
CA GLU A 148 1.85 -45.53 0.68
C GLU A 148 0.60 -45.70 1.53
N LYS A 149 0.70 -45.33 2.81
CA LYS A 149 -0.44 -45.40 3.74
C LYS A 149 -1.53 -44.45 3.25
N PRO A 150 -2.82 -44.85 3.29
CA PRO A 150 -3.91 -43.98 2.88
C PRO A 150 -3.93 -42.72 3.75
N LEU A 151 -4.32 -41.58 3.15
CA LEU A 151 -4.32 -40.26 3.82
C LEU A 151 -5.09 -40.26 5.15
N LYS A 152 -6.12 -41.10 5.27
CA LYS A 152 -6.98 -41.22 6.46
C LYS A 152 -6.25 -41.85 7.67
N ASP A 153 -5.18 -42.61 7.44
CA ASP A 153 -4.39 -43.25 8.52
C ASP A 153 -3.35 -42.31 9.13
N ILE A 154 -3.08 -41.17 8.48
CA ILE A 154 -2.17 -40.14 8.99
C ILE A 154 -2.92 -39.28 10.01
N ASN A 155 -2.26 -38.86 11.09
CA ASN A 155 -2.84 -37.98 12.10
C ASN A 155 -3.33 -36.66 11.47
N VAL A 156 -4.55 -36.26 11.83
CA VAL A 156 -5.24 -35.04 11.33
C VAL A 156 -4.35 -33.78 11.42
N LEU A 157 -3.49 -33.69 12.45
CA LEU A 157 -2.64 -32.53 12.71
C LEU A 157 -1.61 -32.24 11.59
N TRP A 158 -1.09 -33.26 10.92
CA TRP A 158 -0.16 -33.11 9.78
C TRP A 158 -0.65 -33.77 8.48
N ARG A 159 -1.85 -34.35 8.47
CA ARG A 159 -2.53 -34.88 7.27
C ARG A 159 -2.65 -33.83 6.15
N ILE A 160 -2.83 -32.54 6.50
CA ILE A 160 -2.84 -31.41 5.55
C ILE A 160 -1.56 -31.39 4.69
N ARG A 161 -0.40 -31.69 5.28
CA ARG A 161 0.87 -31.69 4.57
C ARG A 161 0.97 -32.85 3.59
N ALA A 162 0.49 -34.03 3.98
CA ALA A 162 0.40 -35.19 3.08
C ALA A 162 -0.58 -34.93 1.93
N ARG A 163 -1.75 -34.35 2.21
CA ARG A 163 -2.73 -33.92 1.19
C ARG A 163 -2.11 -32.93 0.20
N ARG A 164 -1.40 -31.91 0.69
CA ARG A 164 -0.70 -30.93 -0.17
C ARG A 164 0.38 -31.56 -1.08
N ARG A 165 1.02 -32.66 -0.66
CA ARG A 165 1.97 -33.39 -1.54
C ARG A 165 1.23 -34.09 -2.67
N VAL A 166 0.17 -34.84 -2.33
CA VAL A 166 -0.66 -35.55 -3.30
C VAL A 166 -1.30 -34.58 -4.29
N GLU A 167 -1.87 -33.47 -3.79
CA GLU A 167 -2.46 -32.41 -4.62
C GLU A 167 -1.42 -31.76 -5.53
N LYS A 168 -0.21 -31.48 -5.03
CA LYS A 168 0.87 -30.91 -5.85
C LYS A 168 1.38 -31.88 -6.92
N GLU A 169 1.45 -33.17 -6.60
CA GLU A 169 1.79 -34.22 -7.56
C GLU A 169 0.70 -34.36 -8.62
N HIS A 170 -0.55 -34.27 -8.21
CA HIS A 170 -1.72 -34.26 -9.08
C HIS A 170 -1.70 -33.04 -10.01
N ASP A 171 -1.56 -31.82 -9.49
CA ASP A 171 -1.39 -30.59 -10.27
C ASP A 171 -0.24 -30.68 -11.26
N ARG A 172 0.89 -31.24 -10.83
CA ARG A 172 2.06 -31.43 -11.70
C ARG A 172 1.76 -32.43 -12.81
N ARG A 173 1.04 -33.51 -12.51
CA ARG A 173 0.60 -34.50 -13.48
C ARG A 173 -0.37 -33.88 -14.48
N GLN A 174 -1.40 -33.18 -14.00
CA GLN A 174 -2.38 -32.46 -14.82
C GLN A 174 -1.72 -31.40 -15.71
N ARG A 175 -0.79 -30.59 -15.18
CA ARG A 175 -0.04 -29.62 -15.98
C ARG A 175 0.78 -30.28 -17.08
N ARG A 176 1.43 -31.42 -16.77
CA ARG A 176 2.20 -32.19 -17.74
C ARG A 176 1.30 -32.81 -18.81
N GLU A 177 0.12 -33.30 -18.42
CA GLU A 177 -0.90 -33.81 -19.36
C GLU A 177 -1.43 -32.69 -20.26
N LEU A 178 -1.73 -31.53 -19.69
CA LEU A 178 -2.13 -30.34 -20.45
C LEU A 178 -1.04 -29.91 -21.42
N GLU A 179 0.21 -29.79 -20.97
CA GLU A 179 1.35 -29.42 -21.80
C GLU A 179 1.58 -30.42 -22.94
N ASN A 180 1.50 -31.72 -22.65
CA ASN A 180 1.57 -32.77 -23.67
C ASN A 180 0.41 -32.68 -24.68
N SER A 181 -0.81 -32.36 -24.22
CA SER A 181 -2.00 -32.19 -25.08
C SER A 181 -1.95 -30.90 -25.92
N LEU A 182 -1.28 -29.85 -25.43
CA LEU A 182 -1.06 -28.61 -26.17
C LEU A 182 0.10 -28.77 -27.17
N ALA A 183 1.13 -29.53 -26.80
CA ALA A 183 2.24 -29.89 -27.68
C ALA A 183 1.78 -30.74 -28.87
N SER A 184 0.78 -31.62 -28.70
CA SER A 184 0.16 -32.34 -29.82
C SER A 184 -0.73 -31.47 -30.71
N ARG A 185 -1.13 -30.28 -30.24
CA ARG A 185 -1.92 -29.28 -30.98
C ARG A 185 -1.07 -28.19 -31.66
N LEU A 186 0.23 -28.13 -31.39
CA LEU A 186 1.14 -27.16 -32.00
C LEU A 186 1.50 -27.59 -33.44
N PRO A 187 1.17 -26.78 -34.48
CA PRO A 187 1.45 -27.11 -35.88
C PRO A 187 2.94 -26.98 -36.22
N THR A 188 3.75 -27.96 -35.83
CA THR A 188 5.13 -28.07 -36.32
C THR A 188 5.27 -29.34 -37.14
N LEU A 189 5.19 -29.18 -38.48
CA LEU A 189 5.77 -30.08 -39.49
C LEU A 189 5.17 -31.50 -39.64
N ALA A 190 3.85 -31.66 -39.54
CA ALA A 190 3.18 -32.87 -40.05
C ALA A 190 2.68 -32.61 -41.47
N GLN A 191 3.16 -33.43 -42.41
CA GLN A 191 2.81 -33.44 -43.83
C GLN A 191 1.30 -33.63 -44.05
N ASP A 192 0.69 -32.71 -44.81
CA ASP A 192 -0.47 -32.84 -45.71
C ASP A 192 -1.39 -34.06 -45.56
N GLN A 193 -2.04 -34.23 -44.40
CA GLN A 193 -3.32 -34.93 -44.31
C GLN A 193 -4.29 -34.04 -43.54
N GLU A 194 -5.05 -33.24 -44.28
CA GLU A 194 -6.13 -32.38 -43.80
C GLU A 194 -7.29 -33.23 -43.23
N GLU A 195 -7.07 -33.88 -42.10
CA GLU A 195 -8.18 -34.37 -41.29
C GLU A 195 -8.67 -33.21 -40.42
N ASP A 196 -9.82 -32.66 -40.80
CA ASP A 196 -10.49 -31.53 -40.16
C ASP A 196 -10.69 -31.79 -38.66
N THR A 197 -10.55 -30.76 -37.83
CA THR A 197 -10.56 -30.88 -36.36
C THR A 197 -11.81 -31.58 -35.84
N ASP A 198 -12.94 -31.34 -36.51
CA ASP A 198 -14.24 -31.92 -36.18
C ASP A 198 -14.28 -33.44 -36.45
N THR A 199 -13.52 -33.92 -37.42
CA THR A 199 -13.45 -35.35 -37.81
C THR A 199 -12.75 -36.18 -36.74
N LYS A 200 -11.71 -35.62 -36.09
CA LYS A 200 -10.93 -36.31 -35.03
C LYS A 200 -11.69 -36.37 -33.72
N ILE A 201 -12.43 -35.31 -33.40
CA ILE A 201 -13.34 -35.26 -32.24
C ILE A 201 -14.48 -36.28 -32.44
N ALA A 202 -15.09 -36.33 -33.63
CA ALA A 202 -16.14 -37.30 -33.95
C ALA A 202 -15.65 -38.76 -33.95
N ALA A 203 -14.38 -39.00 -34.28
CA ALA A 203 -13.75 -40.33 -34.22
C ALA A 203 -13.35 -40.78 -32.80
N GLY A 204 -13.57 -39.94 -31.77
CA GLY A 204 -13.26 -40.26 -30.37
C GLY A 204 -11.77 -40.38 -30.05
N ARG A 205 -10.89 -39.93 -30.95
CA ARG A 205 -9.44 -40.16 -30.88
C ARG A 205 -8.72 -39.19 -29.93
N ASP A 206 -9.27 -37.98 -29.76
CA ASP A 206 -8.65 -36.89 -28.98
C ASP A 206 -9.37 -36.58 -27.64
N VAL A 207 -10.42 -37.34 -27.29
CA VAL A 207 -11.28 -37.05 -26.13
C VAL A 207 -10.78 -37.74 -24.84
N ALA A 208 -9.88 -38.73 -24.96
CA ALA A 208 -9.58 -39.65 -23.87
C ALA A 208 -8.72 -39.12 -22.69
N PRO A 209 -7.74 -38.19 -22.84
CA PRO A 209 -6.86 -37.86 -21.71
C PRO A 209 -7.28 -36.63 -20.88
N PHE A 210 -8.22 -35.80 -21.35
CA PHE A 210 -8.56 -34.56 -20.62
C PHE A 210 -9.72 -34.73 -19.63
N TYR A 211 -10.72 -35.57 -19.95
CA TYR A 211 -11.92 -35.74 -19.12
C TYR A 211 -11.76 -36.80 -18.02
N THR A 212 -10.96 -37.84 -18.24
CA THR A 212 -10.82 -38.98 -17.30
C THR A 212 -10.02 -38.65 -16.03
N SER A 213 -9.07 -37.72 -16.10
CA SER A 213 -8.34 -37.19 -14.94
C SER A 213 -9.12 -36.11 -14.16
N LEU A 214 -10.29 -35.67 -14.64
CA LEU A 214 -11.13 -34.69 -13.93
C LEU A 214 -12.26 -35.36 -13.13
N GLU A 215 -12.73 -36.53 -13.59
CA GLU A 215 -13.87 -37.24 -13.00
C GLU A 215 -13.48 -38.19 -11.84
N ASN A 216 -12.22 -38.62 -11.74
CA ASN A 216 -11.77 -39.51 -10.66
C ASN A 216 -11.38 -38.80 -9.36
N ASP A 217 -11.32 -37.47 -9.32
CA ASP A 217 -10.85 -36.67 -8.18
C ASP A 217 -11.97 -35.89 -7.46
N LEU A 218 -13.23 -36.29 -7.66
CA LEU A 218 -14.32 -35.85 -6.81
C LEU A 218 -14.11 -36.43 -5.39
N GLU A 219 -13.38 -35.65 -4.60
CA GLU A 219 -13.73 -35.35 -3.21
C GLU A 219 -13.88 -36.58 -2.30
N ASP A 220 -12.75 -37.20 -1.96
CA ASP A 220 -12.57 -37.64 -0.57
C ASP A 220 -12.48 -36.37 0.31
N GLU A 221 -13.61 -35.65 0.45
CA GLU A 221 -13.78 -34.62 1.47
C GLU A 221 -13.60 -35.31 2.82
N ASP A 222 -12.45 -35.08 3.43
CA ASP A 222 -12.15 -35.50 4.78
C ASP A 222 -12.75 -34.44 5.73
N PRO A 223 -13.96 -34.67 6.30
CA PRO A 223 -14.65 -33.67 7.09
C PRO A 223 -13.86 -33.29 8.34
N GLU A 224 -13.07 -34.21 8.91
CA GLU A 224 -12.24 -33.95 10.08
C GLU A 224 -11.10 -32.97 9.76
N LEU A 225 -10.53 -33.10 8.56
CA LEU A 225 -9.50 -32.18 8.09
C LEU A 225 -10.09 -30.80 7.74
N ALA A 226 -11.29 -30.75 7.18
CA ALA A 226 -11.99 -29.50 6.90
C ALA A 226 -12.36 -28.76 8.20
N GLU A 227 -12.84 -29.49 9.22
CA GLU A 227 -13.08 -28.94 10.56
C GLU A 227 -11.79 -28.42 11.21
N PHE A 228 -10.68 -29.14 11.05
CA PHE A 228 -9.40 -28.68 11.57
C PHE A 228 -8.89 -27.45 10.81
N GLU A 229 -9.06 -27.39 9.48
CA GLU A 229 -8.66 -26.25 8.65
C GLU A 229 -9.51 -25.00 8.90
N ALA A 230 -10.79 -25.17 9.28
CA ALA A 230 -11.68 -24.09 9.67
C ALA A 230 -11.23 -23.38 10.97
N LEU A 231 -10.40 -24.02 11.79
CA LEU A 231 -9.85 -23.41 13.01
C LEU A 231 -8.79 -22.35 12.67
N PRO A 232 -8.68 -21.28 13.48
CA PRO A 232 -7.66 -20.27 13.29
C PRO A 232 -6.25 -20.89 13.36
N VAL A 233 -5.30 -20.30 12.62
CA VAL A 233 -3.90 -20.77 12.54
C VAL A 233 -3.28 -20.91 13.95
N ALA A 234 -3.62 -20.00 14.86
CA ALA A 234 -3.13 -20.01 16.24
C ALA A 234 -3.56 -21.28 17.01
N GLU A 235 -4.82 -21.68 16.93
CA GLU A 235 -5.33 -22.88 17.62
C GLU A 235 -4.76 -24.16 17.02
N ARG A 236 -4.64 -24.20 15.68
CA ARG A 236 -4.00 -25.33 14.99
C ARG A 236 -2.54 -25.50 15.43
N LEU A 237 -1.79 -24.41 15.53
CA LEU A 237 -0.41 -24.42 16.00
C LEU A 237 -0.34 -24.88 17.47
N GLN A 238 -1.19 -24.35 18.34
CA GLN A 238 -1.23 -24.75 19.75
C GLN A 238 -1.49 -26.25 19.93
N LYS A 239 -2.48 -26.82 19.21
CA LYS A 239 -2.76 -28.26 19.26
C LYS A 239 -1.56 -29.10 18.82
N LEU A 240 -0.87 -28.69 17.75
CA LEU A 240 0.35 -29.34 17.29
C LEU A 240 1.49 -29.25 18.32
N LEU A 241 1.70 -28.08 18.92
CA LEU A 241 2.76 -27.86 19.91
C LEU A 241 2.52 -28.66 21.20
N VAL A 242 1.26 -28.74 21.65
CA VAL A 242 0.88 -29.58 22.80
C VAL A 242 1.13 -31.06 22.47
N PHE A 243 0.71 -31.52 21.30
CA PHE A 243 0.95 -32.90 20.86
C PHE A 243 2.45 -33.24 20.79
N LEU A 244 3.27 -32.35 20.23
CA LEU A 244 4.73 -32.51 20.17
C LEU A 244 5.37 -32.58 21.57
N ARG A 245 4.82 -31.90 22.56
CA ARG A 245 5.30 -31.94 23.95
C ARG A 245 4.87 -33.21 24.68
N GLU A 246 3.61 -33.61 24.53
CA GLU A 246 3.07 -34.77 25.24
C GLU A 246 3.63 -36.09 24.72
N GLN A 247 3.65 -36.26 23.39
CA GLN A 247 4.09 -37.51 22.77
C GLN A 247 5.61 -37.55 22.60
N TYR A 248 6.18 -36.49 22.02
CA TYR A 248 7.59 -36.47 21.62
C TYR A 248 8.51 -35.74 22.59
N LYS A 249 7.97 -35.03 23.60
CA LYS A 249 8.73 -34.14 24.49
C LYS A 249 9.63 -33.17 23.72
N TYR A 250 9.13 -32.67 22.59
CA TYR A 250 9.87 -31.81 21.68
C TYR A 250 9.38 -30.37 21.77
N CYS A 251 10.31 -29.41 21.85
CA CYS A 251 10.00 -27.99 21.69
C CYS A 251 10.46 -27.50 20.32
N LEU A 252 9.53 -26.94 19.55
CA LEU A 252 9.82 -26.35 18.24
C LEU A 252 10.78 -25.16 18.34
N TYR A 253 10.58 -24.28 19.33
CA TYR A 253 11.34 -23.05 19.49
C TYR A 253 12.75 -23.29 20.04
N CYS A 254 12.92 -24.24 20.98
CA CYS A 254 14.24 -24.63 21.46
C CYS A 254 14.98 -25.56 20.48
N GLY A 255 14.26 -26.22 19.57
CA GLY A 255 14.82 -27.17 18.62
C GLY A 255 15.31 -28.50 19.23
N TYR A 256 15.01 -28.76 20.51
CA TYR A 256 15.53 -29.91 21.25
C TYR A 256 14.41 -30.86 21.72
N GLN A 257 14.74 -32.16 21.73
CA GLN A 257 13.91 -33.22 22.28
C GLN A 257 14.37 -33.53 23.70
N TYR A 258 13.50 -33.29 24.67
CA TYR A 258 13.83 -33.45 26.07
C TYR A 258 13.52 -34.88 26.54
N PRO A 259 14.33 -35.43 27.45
CA PRO A 259 14.07 -36.75 28.05
C PRO A 259 12.91 -36.71 29.07
N ASP A 260 12.69 -35.57 29.73
CA ASP A 260 11.75 -35.43 30.84
C ASP A 260 10.40 -34.83 30.42
N ALA A 261 9.31 -35.38 30.98
CA ALA A 261 7.93 -34.95 30.65
C ALA A 261 7.62 -33.51 31.09
N ASN A 262 8.36 -32.98 32.07
CA ASN A 262 8.19 -31.62 32.59
C ASN A 262 9.06 -30.57 31.89
N MET A 263 9.92 -30.98 30.93
CA MET A 263 10.72 -30.06 30.12
C MET A 263 11.45 -28.99 30.96
N GLU A 264 12.22 -29.40 31.98
CA GLU A 264 12.95 -28.46 32.85
C GLU A 264 13.88 -27.57 32.00
N GLY A 265 13.52 -26.28 31.89
CA GLY A 265 14.26 -25.28 31.11
C GLY A 265 13.58 -24.76 29.84
N CYS A 266 12.38 -25.22 29.50
CA CYS A 266 11.59 -24.62 28.42
C CYS A 266 10.65 -23.52 28.98
N PRO A 267 10.78 -22.25 28.54
CA PRO A 267 10.10 -21.11 29.17
C PRO A 267 8.58 -21.05 28.92
N GLY A 268 8.06 -21.76 27.92
CA GLY A 268 6.61 -21.85 27.71
C GLY A 268 6.24 -22.68 26.49
N ILE A 269 4.98 -22.60 26.04
CA ILE A 269 4.46 -23.34 24.87
C ILE A 269 4.45 -22.43 23.64
N THR A 270 4.34 -21.12 23.84
CA THR A 270 4.20 -20.15 22.76
C THR A 270 5.54 -19.55 22.37
N GLU A 271 5.60 -18.99 21.17
CA GLU A 271 6.78 -18.27 20.69
C GLU A 271 7.14 -17.08 21.60
N GLU A 272 6.12 -16.37 22.10
CA GLU A 272 6.28 -15.19 22.94
C GLU A 272 7.00 -15.50 24.27
N ASP A 273 6.95 -16.76 24.71
CA ASP A 273 7.66 -17.20 25.91
C ASP A 273 9.17 -17.41 25.67
N HIS A 274 9.61 -17.47 24.41
CA HIS A 274 10.99 -17.78 24.02
C HIS A 274 11.75 -16.62 23.35
N ASP A 275 11.09 -15.48 23.10
CA ASP A 275 11.68 -14.25 22.54
C ASP A 275 12.50 -13.45 23.58
#